data_AF-A0A2U1AUY2-F1
#
_entry.id   AF-A0A2U1AUY2-F1
#
_cell.length_a   1.000
_cell.length_b   1.000
_cell.length_c   1.000
_cell.angle_alpha   90.00
_cell.angle_beta   90.00
_cell.angle_gamma   90.00
#
_symmetry.space_group_name_H-M   'P 1'
#
loop_
_entity.id
_entity.type
_entity.pdbx_description
1 polymer ?
#
loop_
_entity_poly.entity_id
_entity_poly.type
_entity_poly.pdbx_seq_one_letter_code
_entity_poly.pdbx_strand_id
1 'polypeptide(L)'
;MPHQPHYSPMARQLFGQFLDQEIDRDNLIGRLQEMELQLQADADEENEDEDEIESTRSLRIRIFGGDTLGMSISEIEQDLQEPTHPNAQILMRGIAFGLAEDELEVHYE
;
A
#
# COMPACT_ATOMS: atom_id res chain seq x y z
N MET A 1 -8.21 -8.65 15.14
CA MET A 1 -7.34 -8.00 14.15
C MET A 1 -7.67 -6.51 14.13
N PRO A 2 -7.19 -5.70 15.09
CA PRO A 2 -7.65 -4.32 15.26
C PRO A 2 -6.69 -3.22 14.74
N HIS A 3 -5.48 -3.54 14.23
CA HIS A 3 -4.49 -2.53 13.84
C HIS A 3 -4.47 -2.14 12.34
N GLN A 4 -5.05 -2.96 11.44
CA GLN A 4 -5.23 -2.62 10.01
C GLN A 4 -5.94 -1.27 9.71
N PRO A 5 -6.98 -0.81 10.45
CA PRO A 5 -7.69 0.42 10.09
C PRO A 5 -6.86 1.70 10.26
N HIS A 6 -5.71 1.66 10.94
CA HIS A 6 -4.84 2.84 11.11
C HIS A 6 -3.90 3.07 9.92
N TYR A 7 -3.56 2.02 9.18
CA TYR A 7 -2.64 2.11 8.04
C TYR A 7 -3.33 2.58 6.75
N SER A 8 -4.62 2.29 6.61
CA SER A 8 -5.44 2.77 5.49
C SER A 8 -5.41 4.31 5.33
N PRO A 9 -5.70 5.12 6.36
CA PRO A 9 -5.62 6.59 6.25
C PRO A 9 -4.18 7.09 6.02
N MET A 10 -3.16 6.39 6.52
CA MET A 10 -1.76 6.75 6.30
C MET A 10 -1.34 6.52 4.84
N ALA A 11 -1.71 5.38 4.26
CA ALA A 11 -1.47 5.11 2.84
C ALA A 11 -2.23 6.10 1.96
N ARG A 12 -3.49 6.41 2.29
CA ARG A 12 -4.25 7.46 1.60
C ARG A 12 -3.50 8.79 1.57
N GLN A 13 -2.95 9.21 2.70
CA GLN A 13 -2.20 10.45 2.77
C GLN A 13 -0.95 10.41 1.88
N LEU A 14 -0.18 9.32 1.89
CA LEU A 14 1.01 9.16 1.05
C LEU A 14 0.66 9.22 -0.44
N PHE A 15 -0.40 8.52 -0.84
CA PHE A 15 -0.88 8.56 -2.21
C PHE A 15 -1.42 9.93 -2.62
N GLY A 16 -2.09 10.64 -1.72
CA GLY A 16 -2.50 12.03 -1.93
C GLY A 16 -1.30 12.94 -2.17
N GLN A 17 -0.29 12.87 -1.31
CA GLN A 17 0.96 13.63 -1.46
C GLN A 17 1.69 13.31 -2.78
N PHE A 18 1.66 12.06 -3.22
CA PHE A 18 2.22 11.66 -4.50
C PHE A 18 1.46 12.26 -5.69
N LEU A 19 0.13 12.28 -5.64
CA LEU A 19 -0.71 12.90 -6.68
C LEU A 19 -0.56 14.42 -6.73
N ASP A 20 -0.43 15.08 -5.58
CA ASP A 20 -0.13 16.51 -5.47
C ASP A 20 1.33 16.86 -5.82
N GLN A 21 2.15 15.86 -6.18
CA GLN A 21 3.58 16.00 -6.50
C GLN A 21 4.41 16.55 -5.32
N GLU A 22 3.94 16.40 -4.09
CA GLU A 22 4.69 16.77 -2.88
C GLU A 22 5.81 15.75 -2.57
N ILE A 23 5.59 14.48 -2.95
CA ILE A 23 6.59 13.42 -2.83
C ILE A 23 6.77 12.71 -4.19
N ASP A 24 8.01 12.34 -4.50
CA ASP A 24 8.33 11.52 -5.66
C ASP A 24 8.02 10.04 -5.42
N ARG A 25 8.00 9.25 -6.50
CA ARG A 25 7.81 7.80 -6.47
C ARG A 25 8.72 7.11 -5.46
N ASP A 26 10.03 7.39 -5.48
CA ASP A 26 10.99 6.75 -4.56
C ASP A 26 10.65 7.03 -3.09
N ASN A 27 10.16 8.23 -2.78
CA ASN A 27 9.69 8.56 -1.43
C ASN A 27 8.38 7.84 -1.09
N LEU A 28 7.43 7.76 -2.04
CA LEU A 28 6.19 7.00 -1.86
C LEU A 28 6.50 5.52 -1.54
N ILE A 29 7.32 4.87 -2.38
CA ILE A 29 7.68 3.45 -2.22
C ILE A 29 8.42 3.24 -0.90
N GLY A 30 9.41 4.07 -0.58
CA GLY A 30 10.13 3.97 0.69
C GLY A 30 9.19 4.08 1.90
N ARG A 31 8.24 5.02 1.88
CA ARG A 31 7.24 5.18 2.95
C ARG A 31 6.28 4.00 3.07
N LEU A 32 5.87 3.42 1.95
CA LEU A 32 5.03 2.23 1.94
C LEU A 32 5.79 1.00 2.49
N GLN A 33 7.08 0.86 2.16
CA GLN A 33 7.93 -0.20 2.72
C GLN A 33 8.17 -0.01 4.22
N GLU A 34 8.40 1.24 4.68
CA GLU A 34 8.46 1.53 6.12
C GLU A 34 7.16 1.11 6.82
N MET A 35 6.01 1.38 6.20
CA MET A 35 4.71 1.00 6.72
C MET A 35 4.54 -0.52 6.78
N GLU A 36 4.94 -1.25 5.74
CA GLU A 36 4.92 -2.71 5.71
C GLU A 36 5.79 -3.30 6.83
N LEU A 37 7.00 -2.78 7.03
CA LEU A 37 7.90 -3.22 8.10
C LEU A 37 7.31 -2.95 9.49
N GLN A 38 6.67 -1.79 9.70
CA GLN A 38 6.01 -1.46 10.96
C GLN A 38 4.82 -2.39 11.23
N LEU A 39 4.04 -2.68 10.20
CA LEU A 39 2.87 -3.54 10.31
C LEU A 39 3.29 -5.00 10.55
N GLN A 40 4.37 -5.45 9.90
CA GLN A 40 4.98 -6.74 10.19
C GLN A 40 5.47 -6.82 11.64
N ALA A 41 6.18 -5.79 12.13
CA ALA A 41 6.66 -5.77 13.51
C ALA A 41 5.51 -5.79 14.54
N ASP A 42 4.43 -5.04 14.30
CA ASP A 42 3.23 -5.03 15.15
C ASP A 42 2.51 -6.38 15.13
N ALA A 43 2.49 -7.07 13.98
CA ALA A 43 1.92 -8.40 13.84
C ALA A 43 2.79 -9.51 14.46
N ASP A 44 4.12 -9.36 14.44
CA ASP A 44 5.07 -10.30 15.05
C ASP A 44 5.06 -10.19 16.59
N GLU A 45 4.91 -8.97 17.14
CA GLU A 45 4.85 -8.74 18.59
C GLU A 45 3.64 -9.40 19.28
N GLU A 46 2.55 -9.68 18.54
CA GLU A 46 1.38 -10.43 19.05
C GLU A 46 1.50 -11.96 18.90
N ASN A 47 2.51 -12.50 18.20
CA ASN A 47 2.69 -13.95 18.00
C ASN A 47 3.92 -14.46 18.79
N GLU A 48 3.82 -14.49 20.12
CA GLU A 48 4.84 -15.10 21.00
C GLU A 48 4.83 -16.65 21.00
N ASP A 49 3.89 -17.31 20.32
CA ASP A 49 3.83 -18.77 20.22
C ASP A 49 4.44 -19.27 18.88
N GLU A 50 5.67 -19.77 19.01
CA GLU A 50 6.25 -20.94 18.34
C GLU A 50 5.56 -21.38 17.03
N ASP A 51 6.14 -21.01 15.88
CA ASP A 51 6.64 -21.93 14.84
C ASP A 51 7.04 -21.12 13.59
N GLU A 52 8.22 -21.43 13.05
CA GLU A 52 8.83 -20.88 11.84
C GLU A 52 7.92 -21.01 10.60
N ILE A 53 6.96 -20.11 10.46
CA ILE A 53 6.42 -19.77 9.16
C ILE A 53 7.03 -18.42 8.84
N GLU A 54 8.04 -18.41 7.95
CA GLU A 54 8.46 -17.24 7.18
C GLU A 54 7.20 -16.61 6.59
N SER A 55 6.60 -15.72 7.37
CA SER A 55 5.29 -15.17 7.09
C SER A 55 5.50 -14.31 5.88
N THR A 56 5.09 -14.83 4.74
CA THR A 56 5.05 -14.19 3.42
C THR A 56 3.97 -13.11 3.41
N ARG A 57 3.81 -12.44 4.55
CA ARG A 57 2.77 -11.48 4.81
C ARG A 57 3.22 -10.16 4.23
N SER A 58 2.50 -9.69 3.22
CA SER A 58 2.87 -8.49 2.48
C SER A 58 1.74 -7.48 2.54
N LEU A 59 2.12 -6.21 2.54
CA LEU A 59 1.17 -5.11 2.50
C LEU A 59 0.57 -5.04 1.09
N ARG A 60 -0.75 -5.12 1.03
CA ARG A 60 -1.55 -5.00 -0.19
C ARG A 60 -2.41 -3.76 -0.14
N ILE A 61 -2.36 -2.98 -1.20
CA ILE A 61 -3.09 -1.72 -1.32
C ILE A 61 -4.23 -1.94 -2.30
N ARG A 62 -5.45 -1.88 -1.81
CA ARG A 62 -6.65 -1.82 -2.64
C ARG A 62 -6.92 -0.38 -3.01
N ILE A 63 -7.02 -0.14 -4.30
CA ILE A 63 -7.12 1.21 -4.84
C ILE A 63 -8.58 1.60 -5.11
N PHE A 64 -9.48 0.65 -5.30
CA PHE A 64 -10.91 0.89 -5.51
C PHE A 64 -11.72 -0.26 -4.93
N GLY A 65 -12.98 -0.03 -4.57
CA GLY A 65 -13.83 -1.04 -3.91
C GLY A 65 -14.12 -2.29 -4.75
N GLY A 66 -13.83 -2.25 -6.05
CA GLY A 66 -13.89 -3.40 -6.97
C GLY A 66 -12.59 -4.19 -7.11
N ASP A 67 -11.48 -3.71 -6.52
CA ASP A 67 -10.18 -4.35 -6.57
C ASP A 67 -10.07 -5.41 -5.48
N THR A 68 -10.43 -6.65 -5.80
CA THR A 68 -10.47 -7.72 -4.79
C THR A 68 -9.09 -8.24 -4.39
N LEU A 69 -8.07 -8.01 -5.23
CA LEU A 69 -6.74 -8.59 -5.07
C LEU A 69 -5.78 -7.65 -4.31
N GLY A 70 -5.92 -6.33 -4.46
CA GLY A 70 -4.91 -5.39 -3.98
C GLY A 70 -3.61 -5.50 -4.79
N MET A 71 -2.82 -4.43 -4.79
CA MET A 71 -1.49 -4.42 -5.39
C MET A 71 -0.43 -4.46 -4.29
N SER A 72 0.63 -5.23 -4.50
CA SER A 72 1.82 -5.17 -3.66
C SER A 72 2.64 -3.91 -3.93
N ILE A 73 3.47 -3.52 -2.96
CA ILE A 73 4.37 -2.36 -3.11
C ILE A 73 5.29 -2.53 -4.32
N SER A 74 5.79 -3.74 -4.58
CA SER A 74 6.63 -4.04 -5.74
C SER A 74 5.88 -3.90 -7.07
N GLU A 75 4.60 -4.28 -7.14
CA GLU A 75 3.78 -4.08 -8.34
C GLU A 75 3.56 -2.59 -8.61
N ILE A 76 3.28 -1.81 -7.55
CA ILE A 76 3.13 -0.36 -7.62
C ILE A 76 4.44 0.29 -8.07
N GLU A 77 5.58 -0.12 -7.50
CA GLU A 77 6.90 0.35 -7.92
C GLU A 77 7.16 0.07 -9.39
N GLN A 78 6.89 -1.16 -9.84
CA GLN A 78 7.09 -1.58 -11.22
C GLN A 78 6.20 -0.79 -12.18
N ASP A 79 4.92 -0.61 -11.86
CA ASP A 79 4.00 0.15 -12.70
C ASP A 79 4.33 1.64 -12.71
N LEU A 80 4.79 2.21 -11.58
CA LEU A 80 5.26 3.59 -11.51
C LEU A 80 6.70 3.77 -12.05
N GLN A 81 7.39 2.69 -12.43
CA GLN A 81 8.75 2.78 -12.95
C GLN A 81 8.79 3.54 -14.28
N GLU A 82 7.79 3.32 -15.13
CA GLU A 82 7.64 3.94 -16.43
C GLU A 82 6.35 4.77 -16.48
N PRO A 83 6.38 6.09 -16.19
CA PRO A 83 5.17 6.93 -16.16
C PRO A 83 4.46 7.06 -17.53
N THR A 84 5.16 6.72 -18.61
CA THR A 84 4.59 6.65 -19.97
C THR A 84 3.85 5.34 -20.24
N HIS A 85 4.01 4.33 -19.39
CA HIS A 85 3.37 3.04 -19.54
C HIS A 85 1.86 3.15 -19.23
N PRO A 86 0.98 2.48 -19.99
CA PRO A 86 -0.45 2.49 -19.74
C PRO A 86 -0.81 2.05 -18.31
N ASN A 87 -0.08 1.08 -17.73
CA ASN A 87 -0.33 0.66 -16.35
C ASN A 87 -0.09 1.79 -15.34
N ALA A 88 0.99 2.55 -15.48
CA ALA A 88 1.27 3.70 -14.62
C ALA A 88 0.12 4.71 -14.64
N GLN A 89 -0.41 5.01 -15.83
CA GLN A 89 -1.53 5.93 -15.99
C GLN A 89 -2.82 5.38 -15.38
N ILE A 90 -3.09 4.09 -15.55
CA ILE A 90 -4.24 3.42 -14.93
C ILE A 90 -4.11 3.45 -13.41
N LEU A 91 -2.93 3.14 -12.89
CA LEU A 91 -2.61 3.15 -11.46
C LEU A 91 -2.79 4.55 -10.86
N MET A 92 -2.15 5.57 -11.42
CA MET A 92 -2.29 6.97 -10.95
C MET A 92 -3.76 7.41 -10.95
N ARG A 93 -4.51 7.03 -11.99
CA ARG A 93 -5.92 7.40 -12.10
C ARG A 93 -6.78 6.62 -11.10
N GLY A 94 -6.49 5.35 -10.89
CA GLY A 94 -7.09 4.52 -9.85
C GLY A 94 -6.86 5.12 -8.47
N ILE A 95 -5.62 5.49 -8.14
CA ILE A 95 -5.26 6.12 -6.88
C ILE A 95 -6.07 7.40 -6.67
N ALA A 96 -6.16 8.25 -7.71
CA ALA A 96 -6.95 9.48 -7.64
C ALA A 96 -8.44 9.21 -7.39
N PHE A 97 -9.01 8.19 -8.02
CA PHE A 97 -10.40 7.78 -7.78
C PHE A 97 -10.61 7.20 -6.38
N GLY A 98 -9.75 6.27 -5.96
CA GLY A 98 -9.81 5.64 -4.64
C GLY A 98 -9.69 6.63 -3.49
N LEU A 99 -8.87 7.67 -3.66
CA LEU A 99 -8.76 8.76 -2.70
C LEU A 99 -10.01 9.64 -2.69
N ALA A 100 -10.57 9.95 -3.86
CA ALA A 100 -11.76 10.80 -3.97
C ALA A 100 -13.02 10.13 -3.40
N GLU A 101 -13.17 8.82 -3.59
CA GLU A 101 -14.32 8.02 -3.14
C GLU A 101 -14.12 7.40 -1.75
N ASP A 102 -12.97 7.65 -1.11
CA ASP A 102 -12.59 7.08 0.20
C ASP A 102 -12.52 5.54 0.21
N GLU A 103 -12.25 4.94 -0.96
CA GLU A 103 -12.22 3.49 -1.20
C GLU A 103 -10.83 2.87 -1.09
N LEU A 104 -9.77 3.67 -0.95
CA LEU A 104 -8.41 3.14 -0.85
C LEU A 104 -8.20 2.45 0.50
N GLU A 105 -7.84 1.18 0.52
CA GLU A 105 -7.69 0.38 1.74
C GLU A 105 -6.35 -0.35 1.77
N VAL A 106 -5.78 -0.48 2.96
CA VAL A 106 -4.57 -1.27 3.20
C VAL A 106 -4.95 -2.59 3.85
N HIS A 107 -4.54 -3.68 3.21
CA HIS A 107 -4.69 -5.04 3.68
C HIS A 107 -3.31 -5.63 3.95
N TYR A 108 -3.25 -6.49 4.96
CA TYR A 108 -2.06 -7.28 5.26
C TYR A 108 -2.50 -8.74 5.29
N GLU A 109 -1.92 -9.54 4.40
CA GLU A 109 -2.28 -10.94 4.15
C GLU A 109 -1.03 -11.79 4.15
#